data_AF-A0A355UDY0-F1
#
_entry.id   AF-A0A355UDY0-F1
#
_cell.length_a   1.000
_cell.length_b   1.000
_cell.length_c   1.000
_cell.angle_alpha   90.00
_cell.angle_beta   90.00
_cell.angle_gamma   90.00
#
_symmetry.space_group_name_H-M   'P 1'
#
loop_
_entity.id
_entity.type
_entity.pdbx_description
1 polymer ?
#
loop_
_entity_poly.entity_id
_entity_poly.type
_entity_poly.pdbx_seq_one_letter_code
_entity_poly.pdbx_strand_id
1 'polypeptide(L)'
;MVGGAVLGIPYFGLLMALIAFLSLHEMSVLAKKESAQHLWLNPMLFAGVILYINFLDAKEIQLNHFIAAWILQMICLYFSYMDLKNNFILNYISTSLYLWLPIGLLAMWFNQNSSTSTEYVLFYLIAIWLYDSMAYVVGKWLGKTPIFPKVSPKKTI
;
A
#
# COMPACT_ATOMS: atom_id res chain seq x y z
N MET A 1 9.39 9.03 -0.44
CA MET A 1 10.05 7.70 -0.43
C MET A 1 11.57 7.79 -0.52
N VAL A 2 12.15 8.40 -1.55
CA VAL A 2 13.63 8.54 -1.70
C VAL A 2 14.29 9.10 -0.44
N GLY A 3 13.84 10.26 0.06
CA GLY A 3 14.43 10.87 1.27
C GLY A 3 14.31 9.99 2.52
N GLY A 4 13.18 9.30 2.73
CA GLY A 4 13.00 8.38 3.85
C GLY A 4 13.91 7.15 3.75
N ALA A 5 14.11 6.62 2.53
CA ALA A 5 15.00 5.49 2.31
C ALA A 5 16.46 5.86 2.54
N VAL A 6 16.89 7.05 2.09
CA VAL A 6 18.26 7.54 2.27
C VAL A 6 18.58 7.84 3.73
N LEU A 7 17.62 8.37 4.49
CA LEU A 7 17.78 8.64 5.93
C LEU A 7 17.79 7.36 6.78
N GLY A 8 17.29 6.24 6.24
CA GLY A 8 17.31 4.94 6.92
C GLY A 8 16.36 4.86 8.12
N ILE A 9 16.70 3.98 9.06
CA ILE A 9 15.93 3.71 10.28
C ILE A 9 16.24 4.82 11.32
N PRO A 10 15.23 5.40 12.01
CA PRO A 10 13.79 5.08 12.01
C PRO A 10 12.95 5.92 11.04
N TYR A 11 13.58 6.81 10.27
CA TYR A 11 12.90 7.81 9.44
C TYR A 11 12.03 7.17 8.33
N PHE A 12 12.47 6.04 7.77
CA PHE A 12 11.66 5.30 6.79
C PHE A 12 10.35 4.80 7.41
N GLY A 13 10.40 4.19 8.60
CA GLY A 13 9.22 3.73 9.33
C GLY A 13 8.24 4.87 9.66
N LEU A 14 8.75 6.04 10.03
CA LEU A 14 7.95 7.24 10.28
C LEU A 14 7.25 7.71 9.00
N LEU A 15 7.96 7.76 7.88
CA LEU A 15 7.38 8.08 6.58
C LEU A 15 6.29 7.08 6.18
N MET A 16 6.51 5.78 6.40
CA MET A 16 5.51 4.74 6.11
C MET A 16 4.26 4.86 6.99
N ALA A 17 4.42 5.18 8.28
CA ALA A 17 3.31 5.46 9.17
C ALA A 17 2.51 6.69 8.73
N LEU A 18 3.18 7.76 8.28
CA LEU A 18 2.54 8.96 7.74
C LEU A 18 1.76 8.63 6.46
N ILE A 19 2.33 7.86 5.54
CA ILE A 19 1.65 7.42 4.32
C ILE A 19 0.42 6.56 4.66
N ALA A 20 0.55 5.61 5.59
CA ALA A 20 -0.58 4.80 6.06
C ALA A 20 -1.70 5.68 6.62
N PHE A 21 -1.36 6.65 7.46
CA PHE A 21 -2.32 7.60 8.03
C PHE A 21 -3.08 8.36 6.92
N LEU A 22 -2.36 8.99 6.00
CA LEU A 22 -2.97 9.75 4.92
C LEU A 22 -3.84 8.87 4.01
N SER A 23 -3.36 7.67 3.66
CA SER A 23 -4.10 6.74 2.79
C SER A 23 -5.42 6.29 3.41
N LEU A 24 -5.44 6.00 4.72
CA LEU A 24 -6.64 5.55 5.42
C LEU A 24 -7.60 6.71 5.68
N HIS A 25 -7.07 7.92 5.95
CA HIS A 25 -7.86 9.13 6.05
C HIS A 25 -8.57 9.41 4.72
N GLU A 26 -7.85 9.47 3.60
CA GLU A 26 -8.45 9.67 2.27
C GLU A 26 -9.49 8.59 1.93
N MET A 27 -9.18 7.32 2.22
CA MET A 27 -10.13 6.23 2.03
C MET A 27 -11.42 6.43 2.85
N SER A 28 -11.32 6.91 4.10
CA SER A 28 -12.49 7.19 4.94
C SER A 28 -13.36 8.33 4.40
N VAL A 29 -12.73 9.36 3.82
CA VAL A 29 -13.42 10.47 3.13
C VAL A 29 -14.13 9.96 1.88
N LEU A 30 -13.47 9.13 1.07
CA LEU A 30 -14.07 8.52 -0.12
C LEU A 30 -15.24 7.58 0.23
N ALA A 31 -15.15 6.88 1.36
CA ALA A 31 -16.21 6.06 1.91
C ALA A 31 -17.35 6.86 2.58
N LYS A 32 -17.29 8.20 2.53
CA LYS A 32 -18.27 9.14 3.12
C LYS A 32 -18.54 8.85 4.60
N LYS A 33 -17.51 8.48 5.36
CA LYS A 33 -17.64 8.29 6.81
C LYS A 33 -17.57 9.65 7.49
N GLU A 34 -18.58 9.95 8.31
CA GLU A 34 -18.67 11.23 9.04
C GLU A 34 -18.17 11.12 10.49
N SER A 35 -18.01 9.91 11.02
CA SER A 35 -17.56 9.74 12.40
C SER A 35 -16.07 10.06 12.53
N ALA A 36 -15.73 10.89 13.53
CA ALA A 36 -14.34 11.23 13.87
C ALA A 36 -13.49 9.97 14.15
N GLN A 37 -14.12 8.89 14.63
CA GLN A 37 -13.47 7.60 14.80
C GLN A 37 -12.90 7.04 13.50
N HIS A 38 -13.66 7.05 12.41
CA HIS A 38 -13.20 6.50 11.13
C HIS A 38 -12.23 7.45 10.41
N LEU A 39 -12.41 8.76 10.58
CA LEU A 39 -11.57 9.78 9.96
C LEU A 39 -10.20 9.91 10.61
N TRP A 40 -10.13 9.86 11.95
CA TRP A 40 -8.90 10.20 12.69
C TRP A 40 -8.38 9.05 13.52
N LEU A 41 -9.23 8.44 14.36
CA LEU A 41 -8.79 7.42 15.31
C LEU A 41 -8.27 6.17 14.60
N ASN A 42 -9.01 5.65 13.61
CA ASN A 42 -8.62 4.46 12.86
C ASN A 42 -7.28 4.66 12.12
N PRO A 43 -7.10 5.69 11.26
CA PRO A 43 -5.81 5.96 10.63
C PRO A 43 -4.66 6.14 11.62
N MET A 44 -4.91 6.83 12.74
CA MET A 44 -3.90 7.07 13.76
C MET A 44 -3.49 5.78 14.48
N LEU A 45 -4.43 4.88 14.76
CA LEU A 45 -4.12 3.56 15.32
C LEU A 45 -3.27 2.72 14.36
N PHE A 46 -3.65 2.65 13.09
CA PHE A 46 -2.92 1.90 12.07
C PHE A 46 -1.50 2.44 11.83
N ALA A 47 -1.34 3.77 11.81
CA ALA A 47 -0.02 4.40 11.75
C ALA A 47 0.78 4.15 13.03
N GLY A 48 0.12 4.21 14.20
CA GLY A 48 0.71 3.91 15.50
C GLY A 48 1.23 2.48 15.60
N VAL A 49 0.52 1.50 15.03
CA VAL A 49 0.98 0.09 14.95
C VAL A 49 2.27 -0.01 14.14
N ILE A 50 2.37 0.68 13.00
CA ILE A 50 3.61 0.72 12.21
C ILE A 50 4.75 1.29 13.04
N LEU A 51 4.56 2.43 13.71
CA LEU A 51 5.58 3.03 14.56
C LEU A 51 5.98 2.09 15.70
N TYR A 52 5.01 1.54 16.42
CA TYR A 52 5.23 0.61 17.53
C TYR A 52 6.13 -0.55 17.10
N ILE A 53 5.81 -1.18 15.97
CA ILE A 53 6.57 -2.29 15.40
C ILE A 53 7.97 -1.85 14.97
N ASN A 54 8.10 -0.65 14.39
CA ASN A 54 9.39 -0.13 13.90
C ASN A 54 10.34 0.24 15.05
N PHE A 55 9.83 0.70 16.19
CA PHE A 55 10.65 1.15 17.32
C PHE A 55 10.98 0.05 18.34
N LEU A 56 10.14 -1.00 18.47
CA LEU A 56 10.33 -2.06 19.47
C LEU A 56 11.05 -3.30 18.96
N ASP A 57 11.83 -3.16 17.90
CA ASP A 57 12.65 -4.23 17.30
C ASP A 57 11.87 -5.56 17.20
N ALA A 58 10.80 -5.52 16.42
CA ALA A 58 9.90 -6.65 16.26
C ALA A 58 10.62 -7.86 15.66
N LYS A 59 10.17 -9.07 16.06
CA LYS A 59 10.66 -10.35 15.54
C LYS A 59 10.82 -10.34 14.02
N GLU A 60 11.89 -10.98 13.56
CA GLU A 60 12.15 -11.20 12.14
C GLU A 60 10.93 -11.84 11.44
N ILE A 61 10.53 -11.25 10.31
CA ILE A 61 9.41 -11.71 9.52
C ILE A 61 9.93 -12.69 8.50
N GLN A 62 9.62 -13.96 8.73
CA GLN A 62 9.91 -15.01 7.76
C GLN A 62 8.99 -14.91 6.53
N LEU A 63 9.41 -15.53 5.42
CA LEU A 63 8.65 -15.60 4.16
C LEU A 63 7.19 -16.05 4.35
N ASN A 64 6.93 -16.97 5.29
CA ASN A 64 5.58 -17.46 5.58
C ASN A 64 4.60 -16.35 5.96
N HIS A 65 5.07 -15.32 6.66
CA HIS A 65 4.23 -14.18 7.06
C HIS A 65 3.93 -13.28 5.85
N PHE A 66 4.87 -13.10 4.92
CA PHE A 66 4.62 -12.39 3.68
C PHE A 66 3.60 -13.13 2.80
N ILE A 67 3.71 -14.46 2.71
CA ILE A 67 2.73 -15.29 2.00
C ILE A 67 1.35 -15.18 2.66
N ALA A 68 1.29 -15.30 3.99
CA ALA A 68 0.03 -15.17 4.72
C ALA A 68 -0.62 -13.79 4.52
N ALA A 69 0.18 -12.73 4.57
CA ALA A 69 -0.33 -11.37 4.34
C ALA A 69 -0.76 -11.15 2.89
N TRP A 70 -0.08 -11.76 1.91
CA TRP A 70 -0.50 -11.73 0.51
C TRP A 70 -1.83 -12.47 0.29
N ILE A 71 -2.00 -13.66 0.89
CA ILE A 71 -3.28 -14.38 0.87
C ILE A 71 -4.39 -13.55 1.52
N LEU A 72 -4.11 -12.94 2.68
CA LEU A 72 -5.05 -12.05 3.36
C LEU A 72 -5.43 -10.86 2.48
N GLN A 73 -4.46 -10.28 1.76
CA GLN A 73 -4.69 -9.18 0.83
C GLN A 73 -5.62 -9.60 -0.33
N MET A 74 -5.45 -10.80 -0.88
CA MET A 74 -6.34 -11.35 -1.90
C MET A 74 -7.76 -11.60 -1.38
N ILE A 75 -7.90 -12.06 -0.14
CA ILE A 75 -9.19 -12.23 0.53
C ILE A 75 -9.88 -10.86 0.72
N CYS A 76 -9.14 -9.84 1.18
CA CYS A 76 -9.66 -8.48 1.32
C CYS A 76 -10.13 -7.90 -0.02
N LEU A 77 -9.38 -8.12 -1.10
CA LEU A 77 -9.77 -7.73 -2.46
C LEU A 77 -11.08 -8.40 -2.87
N TYR A 78 -11.18 -9.72 -2.69
CA TYR A 78 -12.38 -10.48 -3.03
C TYR A 78 -13.63 -9.94 -2.31
N PHE A 79 -13.54 -9.70 -0.99
CA PHE A 79 -14.64 -9.11 -0.24
C PHE A 79 -14.98 -7.68 -0.70
N SER A 80 -13.96 -6.84 -0.97
CA SER A 80 -14.19 -5.48 -1.45
C SER A 80 -14.94 -5.44 -2.80
N TYR A 81 -14.68 -6.42 -3.66
CA TYR A 81 -15.31 -6.54 -4.97
C TYR A 81 -16.73 -7.13 -4.90
N MET A 82 -16.97 -8.14 -4.06
CA MET A 82 -18.29 -8.77 -3.95
C MET A 82 -19.34 -7.90 -3.25
N ASP A 83 -18.94 -7.17 -2.21
CA ASP A 83 -19.89 -6.50 -1.29
C ASP A 83 -20.38 -5.13 -1.78
N LEU A 84 -20.26 -4.82 -3.06
CA LEU A 84 -20.74 -3.56 -3.67
C LEU A 84 -22.25 -3.29 -3.50
N LYS A 85 -23.03 -4.20 -2.89
CA LYS A 85 -24.48 -4.03 -2.75
C LYS A 85 -25.08 -4.09 -1.33
N ASN A 86 -24.46 -4.72 -0.32
CA ASN A 86 -25.17 -4.98 0.94
C ASN A 86 -24.46 -4.58 2.25
N ASN A 87 -23.12 -4.60 2.35
CA ASN A 87 -22.43 -4.38 3.64
C ASN A 87 -21.34 -3.30 3.57
N PHE A 88 -21.72 -2.03 3.78
CA PHE A 88 -20.80 -0.89 3.79
C PHE A 88 -19.70 -0.95 4.87
N ILE A 89 -19.88 -1.74 5.92
CA ILE A 89 -18.89 -1.89 7.01
C ILE A 89 -17.78 -2.87 6.60
N LEU A 90 -18.15 -4.05 6.10
CA LEU A 90 -17.19 -5.07 5.68
C LEU A 90 -16.30 -4.57 4.54
N ASN A 91 -16.88 -3.88 3.56
CA ASN A 91 -16.13 -3.30 2.46
C ASN A 91 -15.13 -2.22 2.94
N TYR A 92 -15.50 -1.40 3.92
CA TYR A 92 -14.60 -0.40 4.49
C TYR A 92 -13.42 -1.05 5.22
N ILE A 93 -13.69 -2.08 6.04
CA ILE A 93 -12.65 -2.79 6.79
C ILE A 93 -11.71 -3.54 5.83
N SER A 94 -12.25 -4.26 4.86
CA SER A 94 -11.46 -5.02 3.88
C SER A 94 -10.57 -4.09 3.05
N THR A 95 -11.10 -2.95 2.59
CA THR A 95 -10.32 -1.99 1.82
C THR A 95 -9.26 -1.29 2.68
N SER A 96 -9.57 -0.98 3.95
CA SER A 96 -8.59 -0.39 4.88
C SER A 96 -7.42 -1.34 5.13
N LEU A 97 -7.70 -2.63 5.38
CA LEU A 97 -6.66 -3.65 5.56
C LEU A 97 -5.86 -3.87 4.28
N TYR A 98 -6.53 -3.90 3.13
CA TYR A 98 -5.89 -4.02 1.82
C TYR A 98 -4.85 -2.93 1.57
N LEU A 99 -5.15 -1.68 1.94
CA LEU A 99 -4.24 -0.54 1.81
C LEU A 99 -3.10 -0.59 2.84
N TRP A 100 -3.42 -0.92 4.09
CA TRP A 100 -2.45 -0.85 5.18
C TRP A 100 -1.39 -1.95 5.14
N LEU A 101 -1.78 -3.20 4.81
CA LEU A 101 -0.89 -4.37 4.82
C LEU A 101 0.43 -4.18 4.04
N PRO A 102 0.42 -3.78 2.74
CA PRO A 102 1.67 -3.61 1.99
C PRO A 102 2.56 -2.50 2.56
N ILE A 103 1.97 -1.44 3.09
CA ILE A 103 2.70 -0.30 3.69
C ILE A 103 3.40 -0.75 4.97
N GLY A 104 2.68 -1.46 5.85
CA GLY A 104 3.21 -2.00 7.10
C GLY A 104 4.32 -3.02 6.85
N LEU A 105 4.10 -3.97 5.95
CA LEU A 105 5.09 -5.00 5.61
C LEU A 105 6.36 -4.41 5.02
N LEU A 106 6.26 -3.42 4.14
CA LEU A 106 7.42 -2.76 3.57
C LEU A 106 8.25 -2.04 4.65
N ALA A 107 7.59 -1.38 5.61
CA ALA A 107 8.27 -0.77 6.74
C ALA A 107 9.03 -1.80 7.58
N MET A 108 8.40 -2.94 7.87
CA MET A 108 9.03 -4.01 8.64
C MET A 108 10.20 -4.68 7.88
N TRP A 109 10.00 -4.94 6.59
CA TRP A 109 11.03 -5.52 5.72
C TRP A 109 12.27 -4.61 5.61
N PHE A 110 12.03 -3.30 5.52
CA PHE A 110 13.09 -2.30 5.45
C PHE A 110 13.97 -2.32 6.71
N ASN A 111 13.37 -2.43 7.89
CA ASN A 111 14.12 -2.50 9.14
C ASN A 111 14.97 -3.78 9.25
N GLN A 112 14.44 -4.91 8.78
CA GLN A 112 15.13 -6.20 8.86
C GLN A 112 16.34 -6.28 7.91
N ASN A 113 16.28 -5.62 6.76
CA ASN A 113 17.31 -5.69 5.73
C ASN A 113 18.14 -4.39 5.68
N SER A 114 18.60 -3.90 6.82
CA SER A 114 19.23 -2.57 6.95
C SER A 114 20.39 -2.30 5.99
N SER A 115 21.13 -3.34 5.57
CA SER A 115 22.28 -3.19 4.65
C SER A 115 21.90 -2.95 3.19
N THR A 116 20.80 -3.52 2.69
CA THR A 116 20.42 -3.49 1.26
C THR A 116 19.04 -2.89 1.01
N SER A 117 18.28 -2.60 2.07
CA SER A 117 16.91 -2.10 2.02
C SER A 117 16.77 -0.83 1.17
N THR A 118 17.69 0.13 1.32
CA THR A 118 17.69 1.38 0.55
C THR A 118 17.83 1.13 -0.95
N GLU A 119 18.76 0.27 -1.33
CA GLU A 119 19.05 -0.04 -2.74
C GLU A 119 17.85 -0.71 -3.40
N TYR A 120 17.23 -1.68 -2.72
CA TYR A 120 16.02 -2.34 -3.21
C TYR A 120 14.83 -1.39 -3.31
N VAL A 121 14.59 -0.54 -2.31
CA VAL A 121 13.48 0.44 -2.38
C VAL A 121 13.68 1.41 -3.53
N LEU A 122 14.90 1.91 -3.75
CA LEU A 122 15.21 2.78 -4.88
C LEU A 122 15.08 2.03 -6.21
N PHE A 123 15.55 0.79 -6.28
CA PHE A 123 15.39 -0.06 -7.45
C PHE A 123 13.91 -0.24 -7.81
N TYR A 124 13.06 -0.61 -6.85
CA TYR A 124 11.61 -0.76 -7.09
C TYR A 124 10.97 0.56 -7.51
N LEU A 125 11.35 1.68 -6.90
CA LEU A 125 10.83 3.00 -7.28
C LEU A 125 11.18 3.33 -8.74
N ILE A 126 12.45 3.15 -9.12
CA ILE A 126 12.92 3.37 -10.50
C ILE A 126 12.23 2.40 -11.45
N ALA A 127 12.10 1.12 -11.07
CA ALA A 127 11.45 0.10 -11.90
C ALA A 127 9.98 0.43 -12.15
N ILE A 128 9.23 0.87 -11.14
CA ILE A 128 7.82 1.29 -11.30
C ILE A 128 7.71 2.50 -12.22
N TRP A 129 8.56 3.51 -12.03
CA TRP A 129 8.56 4.70 -12.88
C TRP A 129 8.95 4.39 -14.32
N LEU A 130 9.95 3.53 -14.51
CA LEU A 130 10.38 3.05 -15.81
C LEU A 130 9.25 2.26 -16.47
N TYR A 131 8.58 1.38 -15.72
CA TYR A 131 7.46 0.58 -16.20
C TYR A 131 6.31 1.46 -16.69
N ASP A 132 5.89 2.47 -15.91
CA ASP A 132 4.82 3.39 -16.31
C ASP A 132 5.21 4.22 -17.54
N SER A 133 6.47 4.66 -17.61
CA SER A 133 6.99 5.43 -18.75
C SER A 133 7.04 4.57 -20.03
N MET A 134 7.53 3.34 -19.92
CA MET A 134 7.58 2.39 -21.04
C MET A 134 6.17 1.98 -21.49
N ALA A 135 5.25 1.74 -20.55
CA ALA A 135 3.85 1.45 -20.89
C ALA A 135 3.21 2.58 -21.71
N TYR A 136 3.52 3.84 -21.40
CA TYR A 136 3.07 4.97 -22.20
C TYR A 136 3.73 5.02 -23.59
N VAL A 137 5.06 4.90 -23.67
CA VAL A 137 5.79 5.01 -24.94
C VAL A 137 5.42 3.87 -25.88
N VAL A 138 5.49 2.62 -25.39
CA VAL A 138 5.17 1.43 -26.17
C VAL A 138 3.68 1.38 -26.49
N GLY A 139 2.80 1.68 -25.53
CA GLY A 139 1.37 1.74 -25.76
C GLY A 139 0.97 2.79 -26.79
N LYS A 140 1.65 3.95 -26.85
CA LYS A 140 1.42 4.96 -27.89
C LYS A 140 1.87 4.50 -29.28
N TRP A 141 2.94 3.70 -29.38
CA TRP A 141 3.52 3.29 -30.66
C TRP A 141 2.88 2.01 -31.23
N LEU A 142 2.58 1.04 -30.37
CA LEU A 142 2.11 -0.29 -30.75
C LEU A 142 0.68 -0.58 -30.31
N GLY A 143 0.16 0.15 -29.32
CA GLY A 143 -1.14 -0.10 -28.70
C GLY A 143 -2.30 0.20 -29.64
N LYS A 144 -3.01 -0.84 -30.05
CA LYS A 144 -4.22 -0.73 -30.89
C LYS A 144 -5.48 -1.17 -30.15
N THR A 145 -5.35 -2.09 -29.20
CA THR A 145 -6.46 -2.72 -28.49
C THR A 145 -6.49 -2.27 -27.03
N PRO A 146 -7.49 -1.49 -26.61
CA PRO A 146 -7.62 -1.08 -25.21
C PRO A 146 -7.99 -2.27 -24.32
N ILE A 147 -7.27 -2.43 -23.20
CA ILE A 147 -7.49 -3.52 -22.22
C ILE A 147 -8.79 -3.28 -21.45
N PHE A 148 -9.04 -2.03 -21.03
CA PHE A 148 -10.21 -1.65 -20.24
C PHE A 148 -10.90 -0.42 -20.85
N PRO A 149 -11.70 -0.59 -21.91
CA PRO A 149 -12.29 0.53 -22.65
C PRO A 149 -13.17 1.44 -21.77
N LYS A 150 -13.88 0.85 -20.81
CA LYS A 150 -14.82 1.58 -19.93
C LYS A 150 -14.15 2.35 -18.79
N VAL A 151 -12.99 1.89 -18.31
CA VAL A 151 -12.33 2.44 -17.11
C VAL A 151 -11.12 3.29 -17.49
N SER A 152 -10.34 2.85 -18.48
CA SER A 152 -9.13 3.53 -18.92
C SER A 152 -8.87 3.23 -20.42
N PRO A 153 -9.54 3.94 -21.34
CA PRO A 153 -9.52 3.64 -22.78
C PRO A 153 -8.14 3.80 -23.43
N LYS A 154 -7.20 4.52 -22.80
CA LYS A 154 -5.84 4.73 -23.32
C LYS A 154 -4.84 3.65 -22.90
N LYS A 155 -5.23 2.69 -22.04
CA LYS A 155 -4.37 1.55 -21.67
C LYS A 155 -4.56 0.42 -22.67
N THR A 156 -3.51 0.08 -23.40
CA THR A 156 -3.51 -0.90 -24.50
C THR A 156 -2.70 -2.15 -24.14
N ILE A 157 -3.04 -3.28 -24.78
CA ILE A 157 -2.29 -4.55 -24.69
C ILE A 157 -0.90 -4.37 -25.30
#